data_AF-A0A8F5VLL1-F1
#
_entry.id   AF-A0A8F5VLL1-F1
#
_cell.length_a   1.000
_cell.length_b   1.000
_cell.length_c   1.000
_cell.angle_alpha   90.00
_cell.angle_beta   90.00
_cell.angle_gamma   90.00
#
_symmetry.space_group_name_H-M   'P 1'
#
loop_
_entity.id
_entity.type
_entity.pdbx_description
1 polymer ?
#
loop_
_entity_poly.entity_id
_entity_poly.type
_entity_poly.pdbx_seq_one_letter_code
_entity_poly.pdbx_strand_id
1 'polypeptide(L)'
;MKLKIFLVVVLGMIMIMAGVSAMNEMNESESVTGSEENAYQNISLFTEEAKDAFSPIDDKIMMVAEGAYDYLVSGDGESKQVFFDTYASLEGDMAAFEEKADLKSEGAGEFKASYDELTGAVITMETLAEKVFDSYEMNETIDSRDFDAFEAEVERAMTAQEAAWDLGFDSGTGLMKPGTYRVFLAESLHKAIKESYAYLVLGSVSEKEEVFAAFSDFNETVAAAEEQYPDESFDDLKKIKSDLMQSVERIFATYEVKGVVDVDEFADLKSLVESFYRIT
;
A
#
# COMPACT_ATOMS: atom_id res chain seq x y z
N MET A 1 -6.79 -25.11 24.84
CA MET A 1 -8.04 -24.37 25.09
C MET A 1 -7.95 -23.07 24.32
N LYS A 2 -8.95 -22.76 23.48
CA LYS A 2 -9.04 -21.69 22.47
C LYS A 2 -8.16 -21.97 21.22
N LEU A 3 -8.60 -22.29 20.01
CA LEU A 3 -9.88 -22.37 19.29
C LEU A 3 -10.84 -21.18 19.49
N LYS A 4 -10.59 -20.10 18.74
CA LYS A 4 -11.56 -19.24 18.02
C LYS A 4 -10.80 -18.00 17.52
N ILE A 5 -11.18 -17.52 16.32
CA ILE A 5 -10.72 -16.32 15.60
C ILE A 5 -9.61 -16.61 14.56
N PHE A 6 -9.99 -17.22 13.43
CA PHE A 6 -9.21 -17.10 12.16
C PHE A 6 -10.14 -17.28 10.94
N LEU A 7 -11.37 -16.76 11.05
CA LEU A 7 -12.43 -17.02 10.05
C LEU A 7 -13.34 -15.80 9.87
N VAL A 8 -12.74 -14.60 9.80
CA VAL A 8 -13.46 -13.34 9.54
C VAL A 8 -12.90 -12.59 8.32
N VAL A 9 -11.65 -12.82 7.90
CA VAL A 9 -11.06 -12.09 6.75
C VAL A 9 -11.36 -12.77 5.39
N VAL A 10 -11.80 -14.03 5.36
CA VAL A 10 -12.00 -14.80 4.09
C VAL A 10 -13.50 -14.99 3.72
N LEU A 11 -14.45 -14.36 4.44
CA LEU A 11 -15.90 -14.52 4.18
C LEU A 11 -16.58 -13.33 3.48
N GLY A 12 -15.83 -12.33 3.02
CA GLY A 12 -16.37 -11.15 2.33
C GLY A 12 -16.70 -11.34 0.84
N MET A 13 -16.15 -12.36 0.17
CA MET A 13 -16.17 -12.46 -1.30
C MET A 13 -16.93 -13.66 -1.91
N ILE A 14 -17.76 -14.39 -1.15
CA ILE A 14 -18.58 -15.47 -1.72
C ILE A 14 -20.02 -15.38 -1.23
N MET A 15 -20.82 -14.48 -1.81
CA MET A 15 -22.29 -14.58 -1.80
C MET A 15 -22.94 -13.89 -3.01
N ILE A 16 -22.52 -14.26 -4.22
CA ILE A 16 -23.40 -14.15 -5.38
C ILE A 16 -23.30 -15.45 -6.19
N MET A 17 -24.47 -15.95 -6.59
CA MET A 17 -24.71 -17.10 -7.49
C MET A 17 -25.01 -18.45 -6.83
N ALA A 18 -26.23 -18.58 -6.31
CA ALA A 18 -27.08 -19.75 -6.59
C ALA A 18 -28.56 -19.44 -6.26
N GLY A 19 -29.41 -19.32 -7.28
CA GLY A 19 -30.85 -19.10 -7.11
C GLY A 19 -31.61 -18.92 -8.42
N VAL A 20 -31.73 -20.02 -9.17
CA VAL A 20 -32.50 -20.16 -10.43
C VAL A 20 -34.01 -19.91 -10.22
N SER A 21 -34.58 -19.11 -11.13
CA SER A 21 -35.91 -19.14 -11.75
C SER A 21 -37.12 -19.78 -11.02
N ALA A 22 -38.18 -18.98 -10.79
CA ALA A 22 -39.57 -19.44 -10.91
C ALA A 22 -40.52 -18.25 -11.18
N MET A 23 -41.32 -18.40 -12.23
CA MET A 23 -42.40 -17.52 -12.68
C MET A 23 -43.39 -17.13 -11.56
N ASN A 24 -43.91 -15.90 -11.62
CA ASN A 24 -45.36 -15.74 -11.73
C ASN A 24 -45.78 -14.44 -12.43
N GLU A 25 -46.85 -14.58 -13.20
CA GLU A 25 -47.37 -13.72 -14.24
C GLU A 25 -48.16 -12.48 -13.75
N MET A 26 -48.19 -11.47 -14.64
CA MET A 26 -49.27 -10.51 -14.94
C MET A 26 -49.75 -9.51 -13.87
N ASN A 27 -49.53 -8.21 -14.14
CA ASN A 27 -50.65 -7.35 -14.59
C ASN A 27 -50.19 -6.04 -15.27
N GLU A 28 -51.11 -5.50 -16.07
CA GLU A 28 -50.98 -4.56 -17.18
C GLU A 28 -50.58 -3.11 -16.86
N SER A 29 -50.01 -2.49 -17.90
CA SER A 29 -50.09 -1.10 -18.34
C SER A 29 -49.76 0.04 -17.37
N GLU A 30 -48.68 0.76 -17.69
CA GLU A 30 -48.82 2.14 -18.17
C GLU A 30 -47.55 2.53 -18.95
N SER A 31 -47.72 2.87 -20.22
CA SER A 31 -46.68 3.53 -20.99
C SER A 31 -46.59 4.98 -20.51
N VAL A 32 -45.58 5.29 -19.70
CA VAL A 32 -45.16 6.67 -19.47
C VAL A 32 -43.71 6.77 -19.95
N THR A 33 -43.57 7.34 -21.14
CA THR A 33 -42.33 7.94 -21.60
C THR A 33 -41.92 9.03 -20.61
N GLY A 34 -40.92 8.72 -19.78
CA GLY A 34 -40.25 9.65 -18.89
C GLY A 34 -38.82 9.19 -18.73
N SER A 35 -37.91 9.87 -19.42
CA SER A 35 -36.47 9.71 -19.26
C SER A 35 -36.07 10.13 -17.85
N GLU A 36 -35.94 9.17 -16.94
CA GLU A 36 -35.13 9.30 -15.73
C GLU A 36 -34.25 8.06 -15.64
N GLU A 37 -33.33 7.98 -16.60
CA GLU A 37 -32.02 7.37 -16.35
C GLU A 37 -31.36 8.24 -15.28
N ASN A 38 -31.71 8.01 -14.01
CA ASN A 38 -30.93 8.51 -12.88
C ASN A 38 -29.60 7.77 -12.93
N ALA A 39 -28.71 8.31 -13.78
CA ALA A 39 -27.31 8.04 -13.77
C ALA A 39 -26.83 8.20 -12.34
N TYR A 40 -26.35 7.11 -11.75
CA TYR A 40 -25.49 7.14 -10.57
C TYR A 40 -24.26 7.96 -10.95
N GLN A 41 -24.35 9.29 -10.85
CA GLN A 41 -23.18 10.14 -10.92
C GLN A 41 -22.44 9.96 -9.62
N ASN A 42 -21.35 9.21 -9.66
CA ASN A 42 -20.30 9.28 -8.66
C ASN A 42 -19.84 10.73 -8.56
N ILE A 43 -20.20 11.40 -7.48
CA ILE A 43 -19.71 12.74 -7.19
C ILE A 43 -18.54 12.53 -6.23
N SER A 44 -17.31 12.60 -6.77
CA SER A 44 -16.10 12.76 -5.96
C SER A 44 -16.30 13.91 -4.98
N LEU A 45 -15.91 13.71 -3.71
CA LEU A 45 -16.04 14.72 -2.67
C LEU A 45 -15.13 15.92 -2.95
N PHE A 46 -14.01 15.68 -3.64
CA PHE A 46 -13.01 16.69 -3.95
C PHE A 46 -12.77 16.85 -5.46
N THR A 47 -12.12 17.96 -5.82
CA THR A 47 -11.70 18.25 -7.20
C THR A 47 -10.60 17.29 -7.65
N GLU A 48 -10.42 17.15 -8.97
CA GLU A 48 -9.29 16.40 -9.54
C GLU A 48 -7.94 16.96 -9.07
N GLU A 49 -7.80 18.28 -8.89
CA GLU A 49 -6.56 18.88 -8.40
C GLU A 49 -6.20 18.46 -6.96
N ALA A 50 -7.22 18.26 -6.10
CA ALA A 50 -7.04 17.74 -4.75
C ALA A 50 -6.74 16.23 -4.79
N LYS A 51 -7.40 15.49 -5.68
CA LYS A 51 -7.08 14.07 -5.92
C LYS A 51 -5.63 13.88 -6.36
N ASP A 52 -5.17 14.67 -7.32
CA ASP A 52 -3.78 14.63 -7.81
C ASP A 52 -2.75 14.96 -6.72
N ALA A 53 -3.14 15.78 -5.74
CA ALA A 53 -2.29 16.07 -4.58
C ALA A 53 -2.33 14.98 -3.50
N PHE A 54 -3.45 14.26 -3.40
CA PHE A 54 -3.63 13.19 -2.42
C PHE A 54 -3.02 11.86 -2.88
N SER A 55 -3.07 11.59 -4.19
CA SER A 55 -2.64 10.31 -4.77
C SER A 55 -1.21 9.90 -4.44
N PRO A 56 -0.20 10.78 -4.44
CA PRO A 56 1.18 10.37 -4.18
C PRO A 56 1.50 10.07 -2.70
N ILE A 57 0.56 10.35 -1.78
CA ILE A 57 0.78 10.21 -0.34
C ILE A 57 0.98 8.73 0.05
N ASP A 58 0.25 7.81 -0.57
CA ASP A 58 0.36 6.37 -0.29
C ASP A 58 1.76 5.84 -0.58
N ASP A 59 2.23 6.01 -1.82
CA ASP A 59 3.57 5.63 -2.26
C ASP A 59 4.64 6.21 -1.34
N LYS A 60 4.49 7.48 -0.93
CA LYS A 60 5.47 8.15 -0.07
C LYS A 60 5.49 7.62 1.36
N ILE A 61 4.37 7.16 1.92
CA ILE A 61 4.37 6.49 3.23
C ILE A 61 5.21 5.21 3.16
N MET A 62 5.04 4.42 2.09
CA MET A 62 5.86 3.23 1.84
C MET A 62 7.33 3.56 1.63
N MET A 63 7.65 4.57 0.83
CA MET A 63 9.02 5.04 0.62
C MET A 63 9.71 5.49 1.92
N VAL A 64 8.97 6.15 2.82
CA VAL A 64 9.48 6.55 4.14
C VAL A 64 9.80 5.32 4.99
N ALA A 65 8.92 4.33 5.04
CA ALA A 65 9.17 3.08 5.75
C ALA A 65 10.39 2.34 5.19
N GLU A 66 10.47 2.21 3.87
CA GLU A 66 11.60 1.59 3.18
C GLU A 66 12.93 2.33 3.43
N GLY A 67 12.92 3.67 3.41
CA GLY A 67 14.10 4.48 3.71
C GLY A 67 14.61 4.27 5.14
N ALA A 68 13.71 4.10 6.10
CA ALA A 68 14.08 3.77 7.47
C ALA A 68 14.75 2.40 7.55
N TYR A 69 14.18 1.39 6.90
CA TYR A 69 14.73 0.04 6.93
C TYR A 69 16.03 -0.10 6.16
N ASP A 70 16.14 0.59 5.02
CA ASP A 70 17.39 0.66 4.26
C ASP A 70 18.52 1.22 5.11
N TYR A 71 18.28 2.29 5.86
CA TYR A 71 19.27 2.80 6.82
C TYR A 71 19.61 1.75 7.89
N LEU A 72 18.62 1.07 8.46
CA LEU A 72 18.86 0.07 9.50
C LEU A 72 19.63 -1.17 9.00
N VAL A 73 19.45 -1.55 7.73
CA VAL A 73 20.23 -2.62 7.09
C VAL A 73 21.64 -2.18 6.75
N SER A 74 21.79 -0.98 6.16
CA SER A 74 23.07 -0.52 5.61
C SER A 74 23.97 0.17 6.63
N GLY A 75 23.41 0.80 7.65
CA GLY A 75 24.11 1.72 8.55
C GLY A 75 24.66 2.98 7.86
N ASP A 76 24.26 3.24 6.62
CA ASP A 76 24.81 4.33 5.80
C ASP A 76 24.10 5.67 6.06
N GLY A 77 24.88 6.71 6.35
CA GLY A 77 24.35 8.05 6.57
C GLY A 77 23.63 8.64 5.37
N GLU A 78 23.97 8.23 4.14
CA GLU A 78 23.22 8.63 2.94
C GLU A 78 21.79 8.04 2.95
N SER A 79 21.62 6.76 3.31
CA SER A 79 20.30 6.14 3.47
C SER A 79 19.45 6.85 4.54
N LYS A 80 20.06 7.25 5.67
CA LYS A 80 19.38 8.04 6.71
C LYS A 80 18.91 9.40 6.18
N GLN A 81 19.70 10.05 5.32
CA GLN A 81 19.30 11.32 4.70
C GLN A 81 18.16 11.11 3.71
N VAL A 82 18.18 10.03 2.92
CA VAL A 82 17.07 9.68 2.01
C VAL A 82 15.75 9.52 2.76
N PHE A 83 15.76 8.90 3.95
CA PHE A 83 14.58 8.84 4.82
C PHE A 83 14.04 10.25 5.13
N PHE A 84 14.87 11.16 5.64
CA PHE A 84 14.43 12.50 6.03
C PHE A 84 13.97 13.34 4.84
N ASP A 85 14.65 13.24 3.71
CA ASP A 85 14.28 13.95 2.48
C ASP A 85 12.92 13.44 1.95
N THR A 86 12.69 12.13 2.03
CA THR A 86 11.41 11.51 1.64
C THR A 86 10.30 11.91 2.59
N TYR A 87 10.54 11.90 3.90
CA TYR A 87 9.58 12.33 4.91
C TYR A 87 9.18 13.80 4.73
N ALA A 88 10.15 14.70 4.53
CA ALA A 88 9.86 16.11 4.25
C ALA A 88 9.07 16.29 2.93
N SER A 89 9.33 15.44 1.93
CA SER A 89 8.58 15.40 0.68
C SER A 89 7.14 14.90 0.88
N LEU A 90 6.90 13.97 1.79
CA LEU A 90 5.57 13.50 2.21
C LEU A 90 4.79 14.62 2.91
N GLU A 91 5.40 15.30 3.88
CA GLU A 91 4.78 16.45 4.54
C GLU A 91 4.40 17.56 3.54
N GLY A 92 5.25 17.78 2.52
CA GLY A 92 4.98 18.71 1.42
C GLY A 92 3.72 18.35 0.62
N ASP A 93 3.51 17.07 0.32
CA ASP A 93 2.32 16.60 -0.41
C ASP A 93 1.06 16.71 0.43
N MET A 94 1.14 16.34 1.72
CA MET A 94 0.04 16.51 2.67
C MET A 94 -0.39 17.98 2.77
N ALA A 95 0.58 18.90 2.88
CA ALA A 95 0.30 20.34 2.88
C ALA A 95 -0.32 20.83 1.55
N ALA A 96 0.15 20.32 0.41
CA ALA A 96 -0.40 20.65 -0.90
C ALA A 96 -1.84 20.13 -1.07
N PHE A 97 -2.15 18.97 -0.50
CA PHE A 97 -3.51 18.45 -0.44
C PHE A 97 -4.42 19.35 0.41
N GLU A 98 -3.99 19.71 1.61
CA GLU A 98 -4.76 20.59 2.52
C GLU A 98 -5.06 21.97 1.92
N GLU A 99 -4.18 22.52 1.08
CA GLU A 99 -4.42 23.77 0.38
C GLU A 99 -5.56 23.66 -0.65
N LYS A 100 -5.71 22.49 -1.27
CA LYS A 100 -6.65 22.24 -2.37
C LYS A 100 -7.96 21.62 -1.91
N ALA A 101 -7.97 20.91 -0.78
CA ALA A 101 -9.12 20.20 -0.27
C ALA A 101 -10.00 21.10 0.61
N ASP A 102 -11.29 21.22 0.28
CA ASP A 102 -12.26 21.84 1.20
C ASP A 102 -12.71 20.82 2.26
N LEU A 103 -11.83 20.56 3.23
CA LEU A 103 -12.07 19.64 4.35
C LEU A 103 -13.17 20.12 5.33
N LYS A 104 -13.74 21.31 5.11
CA LYS A 104 -14.83 21.87 5.93
C LYS A 104 -16.20 21.73 5.25
N SER A 105 -16.24 21.19 4.04
CA SER A 105 -17.47 20.99 3.28
C SER A 105 -18.42 19.99 3.96
N GLU A 106 -19.71 20.20 3.74
CA GLU A 106 -20.77 19.29 4.21
C GLU A 106 -20.68 17.97 3.45
N GLY A 107 -20.37 16.87 4.15
CA GLY A 107 -20.10 15.56 3.56
C GLY A 107 -18.66 15.06 3.76
N ALA A 108 -17.72 15.94 4.07
CA ALA A 108 -16.30 15.59 4.28
C ALA A 108 -15.98 15.05 5.69
N GLY A 109 -16.98 14.85 6.56
CA GLY A 109 -16.74 14.52 7.97
C GLY A 109 -15.99 13.20 8.18
N GLU A 110 -16.37 12.15 7.46
CA GLU A 110 -15.71 10.84 7.54
C GLU A 110 -14.32 10.88 6.88
N PHE A 111 -14.22 11.48 5.69
CA PHE A 111 -12.92 11.71 5.03
C PHE A 111 -11.95 12.44 5.95
N LYS A 112 -12.40 13.54 6.57
CA LYS A 112 -11.56 14.35 7.45
C LYS A 112 -11.08 13.54 8.66
N ALA A 113 -11.93 12.67 9.22
CA ALA A 113 -11.52 11.83 10.34
C ALA A 113 -10.40 10.87 9.94
N SER A 114 -10.51 10.20 8.78
CA SER A 114 -9.45 9.34 8.25
C SER A 114 -8.19 10.14 7.91
N TYR A 115 -8.33 11.32 7.32
CA TYR A 115 -7.20 12.20 7.02
C TYR A 115 -6.49 12.70 8.29
N ASP A 116 -7.23 13.07 9.34
CA ASP A 116 -6.65 13.45 10.63
C ASP A 116 -5.90 12.27 11.28
N GLU A 117 -6.40 11.04 11.12
CA GLU A 117 -5.73 9.82 11.60
C GLU A 117 -4.42 9.56 10.84
N LEU A 118 -4.46 9.69 9.51
CA LEU A 118 -3.28 9.63 8.64
C LEU A 118 -2.22 10.66 9.06
N THR A 119 -2.59 11.93 9.20
CA THR A 119 -1.65 13.00 9.64
C THR A 119 -1.07 12.69 11.02
N GLY A 120 -1.89 12.21 11.96
CA GLY A 120 -1.42 11.80 13.27
C GLY A 120 -0.43 10.62 13.23
N ALA A 121 -0.65 9.67 12.31
CA ALA A 121 0.25 8.53 12.11
C ALA A 121 1.58 8.96 11.51
N VAL A 122 1.56 9.75 10.42
CA VAL A 122 2.77 10.27 9.77
C VAL A 122 3.66 11.05 10.74
N ILE A 123 3.09 11.96 11.54
CA ILE A 123 3.85 12.70 12.57
C ILE A 123 4.51 11.75 13.57
N THR A 124 3.82 10.68 13.94
CA THR A 124 4.33 9.71 14.92
C THR A 124 5.42 8.83 14.30
N MET A 125 5.33 8.51 13.01
CA MET A 125 6.31 7.71 12.27
C MET A 125 7.72 8.33 12.35
N GLU A 126 7.87 9.63 12.11
CA GLU A 126 9.19 10.30 12.19
C GLU A 126 9.80 10.16 13.59
N THR A 127 9.01 10.45 14.63
CA THR A 127 9.48 10.37 16.02
C THR A 127 9.92 8.95 16.38
N LEU A 128 9.20 7.93 15.91
CA LEU A 128 9.55 6.54 16.17
C LEU A 128 10.75 6.08 15.33
N ALA A 129 10.84 6.49 14.07
CA ALA A 129 12.01 6.21 13.23
C ALA A 129 13.29 6.79 13.84
N GLU A 130 13.26 8.05 14.28
CA GLU A 130 14.40 8.68 14.98
C GLU A 130 14.80 7.87 16.22
N LYS A 131 13.83 7.40 17.00
CA LYS A 131 14.09 6.59 18.19
C LYS A 131 14.73 5.23 17.82
N VAL A 132 14.26 4.59 16.76
CA VAL A 132 14.84 3.33 16.25
C VAL A 132 16.27 3.58 15.75
N PHE A 133 16.51 4.68 15.04
CA PHE A 133 17.84 5.08 14.57
C PHE A 133 18.80 5.34 15.73
N ASP A 134 18.37 6.12 16.74
CA ASP A 134 19.17 6.40 17.93
C ASP A 134 19.54 5.11 18.67
N SER A 135 18.58 4.17 18.80
CA SER A 135 18.83 2.87 19.42
C SER A 135 19.87 2.05 18.64
N TYR A 136 19.72 2.01 17.31
CA TYR A 136 20.66 1.36 16.40
C TYR A 136 22.07 1.97 16.48
N GLU A 137 22.20 3.30 16.42
CA GLU A 137 23.48 4.01 16.48
C GLU A 137 24.17 3.85 17.85
N MET A 138 23.40 3.78 18.94
CA MET A 138 23.96 3.63 20.28
C MET A 138 24.44 2.20 20.58
N ASN A 139 23.73 1.19 20.07
CA ASN A 139 23.90 -0.20 20.52
C ASN A 139 24.31 -1.18 19.42
N GLU A 140 24.32 -0.75 18.15
CA GLU A 140 24.43 -1.62 16.96
C GLU A 140 23.35 -2.73 16.94
N THR A 141 22.25 -2.50 17.67
CA THR A 141 21.12 -3.42 17.79
C THR A 141 19.83 -2.61 17.84
N ILE A 142 18.76 -3.17 17.27
CA ILE A 142 17.46 -2.53 17.23
C ILE A 142 16.59 -3.06 18.36
N ASP A 143 15.97 -2.16 19.11
CA ASP A 143 14.96 -2.56 20.10
C ASP A 143 13.70 -2.96 19.33
N SER A 144 13.34 -4.25 19.41
CA SER A 144 12.21 -4.78 18.66
C SER A 144 10.91 -4.06 18.99
N ARG A 145 10.72 -3.55 20.22
CA ARG A 145 9.49 -2.82 20.57
C ARG A 145 9.40 -1.47 19.87
N ASP A 146 10.52 -0.78 19.72
CA ASP A 146 10.54 0.51 19.05
C ASP A 146 10.35 0.34 17.55
N PHE A 147 10.92 -0.73 16.98
CA PHE A 147 10.65 -1.13 15.60
C PHE A 147 9.18 -1.52 15.38
N ASP A 148 8.64 -2.43 16.19
CA ASP A 148 7.22 -2.85 16.11
C ASP A 148 6.28 -1.63 16.24
N ALA A 149 6.62 -0.65 17.07
CA ALA A 149 5.84 0.58 17.20
C ALA A 149 5.91 1.44 15.93
N PHE A 150 7.09 1.55 15.31
CA PHE A 150 7.24 2.25 14.05
C PHE A 150 6.42 1.57 12.94
N GLU A 151 6.52 0.24 12.81
CA GLU A 151 5.75 -0.52 11.82
C GLU A 151 4.23 -0.36 12.01
N ALA A 152 3.77 -0.42 13.26
CA ALA A 152 2.35 -0.22 13.57
C ALA A 152 1.84 1.16 13.15
N GLU A 153 2.68 2.20 13.22
CA GLU A 153 2.32 3.53 12.73
C GLU A 153 2.36 3.64 11.20
N VAL A 154 3.27 2.92 10.53
CA VAL A 154 3.25 2.77 9.06
C VAL A 154 1.94 2.12 8.62
N GLU A 155 1.55 1.00 9.23
CA GLU A 155 0.29 0.31 8.93
C GLU A 155 -0.94 1.20 9.20
N ARG A 156 -0.89 1.97 10.30
CA ARG A 156 -1.97 2.92 10.63
C ARG A 156 -2.07 4.04 9.60
N ALA A 157 -0.96 4.58 9.13
CA ALA A 157 -0.93 5.60 8.09
C ALA A 157 -1.52 5.06 6.77
N MET A 158 -1.08 3.88 6.33
CA MET A 158 -1.60 3.22 5.13
C MET A 158 -3.11 2.95 5.22
N THR A 159 -3.56 2.37 6.33
CA THR A 159 -4.99 2.08 6.54
C THR A 159 -5.85 3.36 6.52
N ALA A 160 -5.35 4.42 7.15
CA ALA A 160 -6.04 5.71 7.17
C ALA A 160 -6.05 6.40 5.80
N GLN A 161 -4.97 6.25 5.01
CA GLN A 161 -4.88 6.73 3.63
C GLN A 161 -5.91 6.02 2.75
N GLU A 162 -5.97 4.68 2.78
CA GLU A 162 -6.90 3.87 1.98
C GLU A 162 -8.35 4.25 2.33
N ALA A 163 -8.66 4.33 3.63
CA ALA A 163 -9.98 4.75 4.09
C ALA A 163 -10.34 6.17 3.61
N ALA A 164 -9.40 7.11 3.64
CA ALA A 164 -9.61 8.45 3.11
C ALA A 164 -9.80 8.41 1.58
N TRP A 165 -9.02 7.61 0.86
CA TRP A 165 -9.14 7.46 -0.59
C TRP A 165 -10.54 7.01 -1.00
N ASP A 166 -11.04 5.94 -0.37
CA ASP A 166 -12.36 5.37 -0.63
C ASP A 166 -13.48 6.39 -0.38
N LEU A 167 -13.40 7.12 0.74
CA LEU A 167 -14.41 8.11 1.13
C LEU A 167 -14.39 9.35 0.23
N GLY A 168 -13.21 9.75 -0.24
CA GLY A 168 -13.01 11.01 -0.96
C GLY A 168 -13.14 10.89 -2.48
N PHE A 169 -12.74 9.74 -3.04
CA PHE A 169 -12.40 9.63 -4.46
C PHE A 169 -12.93 8.37 -5.16
N ASP A 170 -13.27 7.29 -4.45
CA ASP A 170 -13.85 6.08 -5.04
C ASP A 170 -15.29 5.82 -4.58
N SER A 171 -16.26 6.42 -5.28
CA SER A 171 -17.69 6.21 -5.01
C SER A 171 -18.39 5.23 -5.97
N GLY A 172 -17.68 4.48 -6.83
CA GLY A 172 -18.26 3.27 -7.43
C GLY A 172 -17.87 2.87 -8.86
N THR A 173 -18.02 1.58 -9.11
CA THR A 173 -18.71 0.90 -10.24
C THR A 173 -18.46 -0.62 -10.18
N GLY A 174 -17.61 -1.09 -9.26
CA GLY A 174 -17.31 -2.52 -9.07
C GLY A 174 -16.44 -3.13 -10.18
N LEU A 175 -16.10 -2.34 -11.21
CA LEU A 175 -15.11 -2.70 -12.22
C LEU A 175 -13.89 -1.82 -12.02
N MET A 176 -12.80 -2.41 -11.53
CA MET A 176 -11.49 -1.74 -11.47
C MET A 176 -11.04 -1.38 -12.89
N LYS A 177 -10.57 -0.15 -13.12
CA LYS A 177 -9.96 0.22 -14.39
C LYS A 177 -8.57 -0.44 -14.52
N PRO A 178 -8.00 -0.61 -15.72
CA PRO A 178 -6.63 -1.09 -15.88
C PRO A 178 -5.60 -0.31 -15.05
N GLY A 179 -5.78 1.02 -14.95
CA GLY A 179 -4.95 1.87 -14.09
C GLY A 179 -5.03 1.51 -12.61
N THR A 180 -6.21 1.11 -12.11
CA THR A 180 -6.39 0.66 -10.71
C THR A 180 -5.63 -0.64 -10.46
N TYR A 181 -5.63 -1.58 -11.41
CA TYR A 181 -4.82 -2.79 -11.31
C TYR A 181 -3.33 -2.49 -11.22
N ARG A 182 -2.83 -1.50 -11.98
CA ARG A 182 -1.42 -1.09 -11.90
C ARG A 182 -1.05 -0.56 -10.51
N VAL A 183 -1.95 0.18 -9.85
CA VAL A 183 -1.78 0.67 -8.48
C VAL A 183 -1.68 -0.51 -7.51
N PHE A 184 -2.65 -1.44 -7.49
CA PHE A 184 -2.60 -2.61 -6.60
C PHE A 184 -1.39 -3.53 -6.85
N LEU A 185 -0.94 -3.64 -8.10
CA LEU A 185 0.29 -4.35 -8.43
C LEU A 185 1.52 -3.62 -7.88
N ALA A 186 1.57 -2.29 -7.94
CA ALA A 186 2.64 -1.50 -7.34
C ALA A 186 2.64 -1.63 -5.81
N GLU A 187 1.49 -1.51 -5.14
CA GLU A 187 1.34 -1.70 -3.69
C GLU A 187 1.88 -3.06 -3.23
N SER A 188 1.56 -4.13 -3.97
CA SER A 188 2.09 -5.48 -3.68
C SER A 188 3.62 -5.53 -3.75
N LEU A 189 4.23 -4.77 -4.66
CA LEU A 189 5.68 -4.68 -4.78
C LEU A 189 6.30 -3.80 -3.69
N HIS A 190 5.70 -2.66 -3.34
CA HIS A 190 6.12 -1.86 -2.18
C HIS A 190 6.08 -2.69 -0.91
N LYS A 191 5.00 -3.44 -0.68
CA LYS A 191 4.91 -4.35 0.47
C LYS A 191 6.05 -5.36 0.45
N ALA A 192 6.28 -6.05 -0.67
CA ALA A 192 7.36 -7.02 -0.78
C ALA A 192 8.75 -6.40 -0.51
N ILE A 193 9.01 -5.18 -0.96
CA ILE A 193 10.26 -4.45 -0.71
C ILE A 193 10.39 -4.12 0.78
N LYS A 194 9.37 -3.47 1.34
CA LYS A 194 9.30 -3.08 2.76
C LYS A 194 9.57 -4.28 3.67
N GLU A 195 8.80 -5.37 3.53
CA GLU A 195 8.95 -6.56 4.36
C GLU A 195 10.31 -7.26 4.11
N SER A 196 10.90 -7.10 2.92
CA SER A 196 12.21 -7.66 2.64
C SER A 196 13.31 -7.00 3.45
N TYR A 197 13.23 -5.68 3.64
CA TYR A 197 14.16 -4.96 4.49
C TYR A 197 13.89 -5.26 5.97
N ALA A 198 12.62 -5.30 6.38
CA ALA A 198 12.24 -5.66 7.75
C ALA A 198 12.77 -7.04 8.15
N TYR A 199 12.73 -8.04 7.25
CA TYR A 199 13.34 -9.34 7.49
C TYR A 199 14.85 -9.27 7.72
N LEU A 200 15.57 -8.47 6.93
CA LEU A 200 17.03 -8.32 7.07
C LEU A 200 17.42 -7.60 8.36
N VAL A 201 16.54 -6.72 8.84
CA VAL A 201 16.68 -6.00 10.11
C VAL A 201 16.41 -6.91 11.31
N LEU A 202 15.25 -7.58 11.33
CA LEU A 202 14.76 -8.31 12.50
C LEU A 202 15.17 -9.79 12.52
N GLY A 203 15.44 -10.38 11.36
CA GLY A 203 15.60 -11.82 11.19
C GLY A 203 14.33 -12.63 11.46
N SER A 204 13.15 -11.98 11.49
CA SER A 204 11.88 -12.64 11.83
C SER A 204 11.31 -13.44 10.66
N VAL A 205 10.96 -14.70 10.89
CA VAL A 205 10.35 -15.55 9.85
C VAL A 205 9.00 -15.00 9.37
N SER A 206 8.27 -14.24 10.21
CA SER A 206 7.03 -13.58 9.79
C SER A 206 7.26 -12.65 8.60
N GLU A 207 8.24 -11.74 8.70
CA GLU A 207 8.55 -10.79 7.62
C GLU A 207 8.87 -11.50 6.31
N LYS A 208 9.66 -12.57 6.39
CA LYS A 208 9.97 -13.40 5.22
C LYS A 208 8.70 -14.01 4.60
N GLU A 209 7.78 -14.52 5.43
CA GLU A 209 6.51 -15.06 4.95
C GLU A 209 5.64 -13.98 4.28
N GLU A 210 5.63 -12.77 4.83
CA GLU A 210 4.88 -11.64 4.27
C GLU A 210 5.42 -11.17 2.91
N VAL A 211 6.74 -11.20 2.70
CA VAL A 211 7.36 -10.93 1.39
C VAL A 211 6.82 -11.87 0.32
N PHE A 212 6.80 -13.18 0.61
CA PHE A 212 6.34 -14.16 -0.37
C PHE A 212 4.82 -14.14 -0.54
N ALA A 213 4.07 -13.76 0.50
CA ALA A 213 2.64 -13.50 0.40
C ALA A 213 2.38 -12.32 -0.56
N ALA A 214 3.09 -11.19 -0.40
CA ALA A 214 2.95 -10.04 -1.29
C ALA A 214 3.30 -10.37 -2.75
N PHE A 215 4.35 -11.16 -2.99
CA PHE A 215 4.65 -11.67 -4.34
C PHE A 215 3.57 -12.62 -4.88
N SER A 216 2.86 -13.34 -4.01
CA SER A 216 1.72 -14.19 -4.40
C SER A 216 0.51 -13.35 -4.78
N ASP A 217 0.16 -12.37 -3.94
CA ASP A 217 -0.94 -11.43 -4.16
C ASP A 217 -0.77 -10.66 -5.47
N PHE A 218 0.46 -10.28 -5.81
CA PHE A 218 0.80 -9.72 -7.12
C PHE A 218 0.39 -10.67 -8.28
N ASN A 219 0.69 -11.97 -8.16
CA ASN A 219 0.38 -12.94 -9.23
C ASN A 219 -1.13 -13.16 -9.36
N GLU A 220 -1.86 -13.15 -8.25
CA GLU A 220 -3.32 -13.26 -8.25
C GLU A 220 -3.97 -12.02 -8.88
N THR A 221 -3.47 -10.84 -8.52
CA THR A 221 -3.94 -9.55 -9.04
C THR A 221 -3.68 -9.42 -10.54
N VAL A 222 -2.48 -9.79 -11.03
CA VAL A 222 -2.18 -9.70 -12.47
C VAL A 222 -2.99 -10.70 -13.28
N ALA A 223 -3.26 -11.90 -12.73
CA ALA A 223 -4.10 -12.89 -13.41
C ALA A 223 -5.55 -12.38 -13.56
N ALA A 224 -6.11 -11.75 -12.52
CA ALA A 224 -7.42 -11.12 -12.59
C ALA A 224 -7.44 -9.95 -13.59
N ALA A 225 -6.38 -9.12 -13.59
CA ALA A 225 -6.25 -8.00 -14.52
C ALA A 225 -6.20 -8.46 -15.98
N GLU A 226 -5.41 -9.50 -16.29
CA GLU A 226 -5.28 -10.05 -17.65
C GLU A 226 -6.54 -10.78 -18.12
N GLU A 227 -7.30 -11.40 -17.21
CA GLU A 227 -8.62 -11.98 -17.53
C GLU A 227 -9.64 -10.89 -17.91
N GLN A 228 -9.65 -9.79 -17.17
CA GLN A 228 -10.59 -8.69 -17.38
C GLN A 228 -10.19 -7.76 -18.55
N TYR A 229 -8.88 -7.59 -18.78
CA TYR A 229 -8.30 -6.68 -19.76
C TYR A 229 -7.21 -7.36 -20.60
N PRO A 230 -7.57 -8.27 -21.52
CA PRO A 230 -6.60 -9.07 -22.27
C PRO A 230 -5.74 -8.29 -23.27
N ASP A 231 -6.15 -7.07 -23.61
CA ASP A 231 -5.41 -6.18 -24.52
C ASP A 231 -4.43 -5.25 -23.78
N GLU A 232 -4.49 -5.19 -22.44
CA GLU A 232 -3.58 -4.40 -21.61
C GLU A 232 -2.34 -5.22 -21.24
N SER A 233 -1.17 -4.59 -21.30
CA SER A 233 0.10 -5.24 -20.90
C SER A 233 0.49 -4.80 -19.50
N PHE A 234 0.90 -5.78 -18.70
CA PHE A 234 1.51 -5.61 -17.36
C PHE A 234 2.93 -6.22 -17.32
N ASP A 235 3.56 -6.40 -18.49
CA ASP A 235 4.85 -7.10 -18.62
C ASP A 235 6.00 -6.35 -17.94
N ASP A 236 5.92 -5.03 -17.88
CA ASP A 236 6.83 -4.16 -17.14
C ASP A 236 6.86 -4.48 -15.64
N LEU A 237 5.68 -4.50 -15.01
CA LEU A 237 5.55 -4.82 -13.58
C LEU A 237 5.89 -6.29 -13.29
N LYS A 238 5.47 -7.23 -14.15
CA LYS A 238 5.85 -8.66 -14.01
C LYS A 238 7.35 -8.86 -14.06
N LYS A 239 8.04 -8.11 -14.93
CA LYS A 239 9.51 -8.16 -15.02
C LYS A 239 10.15 -7.65 -13.72
N ILE A 240 9.72 -6.49 -13.24
CA ILE A 240 10.23 -5.94 -11.98
C ILE A 240 9.98 -6.88 -10.82
N LYS A 241 8.77 -7.45 -10.71
CA LYS A 241 8.44 -8.47 -9.71
C LYS A 241 9.40 -9.65 -9.75
N SER A 242 9.70 -10.16 -10.94
CA SER A 242 10.64 -11.27 -11.12
C SER A 242 12.06 -10.90 -10.69
N ASP A 243 12.54 -9.73 -11.10
CA ASP A 243 13.89 -9.27 -10.78
C ASP A 243 14.04 -9.02 -9.27
N LEU A 244 13.04 -8.38 -8.64
CA LEU A 244 12.96 -8.17 -7.18
C LEU A 244 12.96 -9.50 -6.42
N MET A 245 12.05 -10.42 -6.77
CA MET A 245 11.92 -11.71 -6.10
C MET A 245 13.23 -12.51 -6.15
N GLN A 246 13.89 -12.56 -7.31
CA GLN A 246 15.19 -13.24 -7.44
C GLN A 246 16.28 -12.60 -6.58
N SER A 247 16.33 -11.27 -6.53
CA SER A 247 17.31 -10.56 -5.71
C SER A 247 17.07 -10.80 -4.22
N VAL A 248 15.82 -10.70 -3.78
CA VAL A 248 15.38 -10.97 -2.40
C VAL A 248 15.72 -12.40 -1.98
N GLU A 249 15.38 -13.41 -2.79
CA GLU A 249 15.68 -14.81 -2.50
C GLU A 249 17.19 -15.06 -2.33
N ARG A 250 18.01 -14.43 -3.19
CA ARG A 250 19.47 -14.51 -3.12
C ARG A 250 19.99 -13.90 -1.81
N ILE A 251 19.58 -12.68 -1.48
CA ILE A 251 20.01 -11.99 -0.26
C ILE A 251 19.59 -12.79 0.97
N PHE A 252 18.36 -13.30 0.99
CA PHE A 252 17.84 -14.08 2.12
C PHE A 252 18.65 -15.37 2.31
N ALA A 253 18.94 -16.10 1.23
CA ALA A 253 19.76 -17.30 1.31
C ALA A 253 21.17 -17.01 1.85
N THR A 254 21.77 -15.90 1.43
CA THR A 254 23.07 -15.46 1.94
C THR A 254 22.99 -15.05 3.41
N TYR A 255 22.00 -14.24 3.78
CA TYR A 255 21.75 -13.79 5.16
C TYR A 255 21.52 -14.97 6.10
N GLU A 256 20.73 -15.97 5.71
CA GLU A 256 20.45 -17.16 6.52
C GLU A 256 21.70 -18.02 6.77
N VAL A 257 22.65 -18.02 5.84
CA VAL A 257 23.92 -18.76 5.98
C VAL A 257 24.97 -17.98 6.76
N LYS A 258 25.09 -16.67 6.49
CA LYS A 258 26.16 -15.83 7.04
C LYS A 258 25.77 -15.11 8.33
N GLY A 259 24.47 -14.95 8.59
CA GLY A 259 23.91 -14.13 9.67
C GLY A 259 24.13 -12.62 9.48
N VAL A 260 24.59 -12.22 8.29
CA VAL A 260 24.88 -10.82 7.93
C VAL A 260 24.50 -10.58 6.47
N VAL A 261 24.05 -9.37 6.17
CA VAL A 261 23.66 -8.95 4.82
C VAL A 261 24.92 -8.76 3.96
N ASP A 262 24.89 -9.27 2.73
CA ASP A 262 25.95 -9.06 1.75
C ASP A 262 25.76 -7.72 1.04
N VAL A 263 26.79 -6.86 1.08
CA VAL A 263 26.69 -5.46 0.63
C VAL A 263 26.43 -5.37 -0.87
N ASP A 264 27.05 -6.24 -1.68
CA ASP A 264 26.88 -6.20 -3.14
C ASP A 264 25.48 -6.69 -3.52
N GLU A 265 24.99 -7.74 -2.87
CA GLU A 265 23.64 -8.25 -3.12
C GLU A 265 22.57 -7.23 -2.69
N PHE A 266 22.78 -6.55 -1.55
CA PHE A 266 21.87 -5.51 -1.09
C PHE A 266 21.88 -4.27 -2.00
N ALA A 267 23.06 -3.86 -2.51
CA ALA A 267 23.15 -2.78 -3.49
C ALA A 267 22.41 -3.10 -4.80
N ASP A 268 22.47 -4.36 -5.26
CA ASP A 268 21.67 -4.82 -6.41
C ASP A 268 20.16 -4.67 -6.14
N LEU A 269 19.68 -5.05 -4.95
CA LEU A 269 18.27 -4.86 -4.57
C LEU A 269 17.89 -3.38 -4.55
N LYS A 270 18.71 -2.50 -3.95
CA LYS A 270 18.47 -1.05 -3.96
C LYS A 270 18.33 -0.51 -5.39
N SER A 271 19.18 -0.94 -6.31
CA SER A 271 19.11 -0.51 -7.71
C SER A 271 17.81 -0.95 -8.41
N LEU A 272 17.27 -2.12 -8.05
CA LEU A 272 15.97 -2.59 -8.54
C LEU A 272 14.82 -1.77 -7.96
N VAL A 273 14.87 -1.47 -6.67
CA VAL A 273 13.90 -0.62 -5.97
C VAL A 273 13.87 0.79 -6.57
N GLU A 274 15.03 1.41 -6.80
CA GLU A 274 15.12 2.70 -7.51
C GLU A 274 14.57 2.64 -8.94
N SER A 275 14.72 1.50 -9.61
CA SER A 275 14.20 1.33 -10.98
C SER A 275 12.69 1.19 -10.98
N PHE A 276 12.12 0.55 -9.98
CA PHE A 276 10.69 0.45 -9.76
C PHE A 276 10.07 1.84 -9.54
N TYR A 277 10.63 2.65 -8.65
CA TYR A 277 10.20 4.04 -8.41
C TYR A 277 10.28 5.00 -9.60
N ARG A 278 10.94 4.62 -10.70
CA ARG A 278 11.01 5.46 -11.92
C ARG A 278 9.88 5.16 -12.90
N ILE A 279 9.17 4.05 -12.73
CA ILE A 279 8.17 3.59 -13.68
C ILE A 279 6.76 3.53 -13.08
N THR A 280 6.66 3.66 -11.76
CA THR A 280 5.46 3.96 -10.98
C THR A 280 5.47 5.44 -10.63
#